data_AF-B0RAD0-F1
#
_entry.id   AF-B0RAD0-F1
#
_cell.length_a   1.000
_cell.length_b   1.000
_cell.length_c   1.000
_cell.angle_alpha   90.00
_cell.angle_beta   90.00
_cell.angle_gamma   90.00
#
_symmetry.space_group_name_H-M   'P 1'
#
loop_
_entity.id
_entity.type
_entity.pdbx_description
1 polymer ?
#
loop_
_entity_poly.entity_id
_entity_poly.type
_entity_poly.pdbx_seq_one_letter_code
_entity_poly.pdbx_strand_id
1 'polypeptide(L)'
;MRLEATAKEDEYKVWMTDAELDELRRAAASHRDDLVIQLGGYVGLRAFEVPQICPKHVKRTEDGDHYRLRVPEGKDTTGNGGKPRDAYLPPDVEGDIHRYTNAEDINSYEPVVDLTERGVRDVVKRTAERAAEETGDDDFRYVSSHDLRRRYAQRLLVDEQVNPRVVMQVGGWDSFQAIEPYLNAPTPEVVNEAFEEAGLV
;
A
#
# COMPACT_ATOMS: atom_id res chain seq x y z
N MET A 1 -6.85 8.07 13.78
CA MET A 1 -6.16 6.80 13.47
C MET A 1 -5.77 6.09 14.76
N ARG A 2 -5.24 4.85 14.74
CA ARG A 2 -4.69 4.21 15.96
C ARG A 2 -3.17 4.17 15.93
N LEU A 3 -2.54 4.75 16.94
CA LEU A 3 -1.09 4.68 17.16
C LEU A 3 -0.75 3.52 18.11
N GLU A 4 0.27 2.74 17.75
CA GLU A 4 0.86 1.71 18.62
C GLU A 4 2.34 2.05 18.81
N ALA A 5 2.75 2.36 20.04
CA ALA A 5 4.13 2.71 20.37
C ALA A 5 5.08 1.54 20.04
N THR A 6 6.27 1.86 19.54
CA THR A 6 7.34 0.89 19.35
C THR A 6 8.33 0.91 20.52
N ALA A 7 9.38 0.08 20.44
CA ALA A 7 10.44 0.06 21.45
C ALA A 7 11.29 1.35 21.48
N LYS A 8 11.18 2.20 20.46
CA LYS A 8 11.89 3.48 20.40
C LYS A 8 10.94 4.61 20.74
N GLU A 9 11.48 5.60 21.46
CA GLU A 9 10.79 6.84 21.77
C GLU A 9 10.42 7.58 20.48
N ASP A 10 9.19 8.12 20.44
CA ASP A 10 8.59 8.85 19.32
C ASP A 10 8.49 8.08 17.97
N GLU A 11 8.64 6.76 17.97
CA GLU A 11 8.38 5.91 16.81
C GLU A 11 7.09 5.10 17.03
N TYR A 12 6.09 5.31 16.17
CA TYR A 12 4.78 4.68 16.25
C TYR A 12 4.49 3.84 15.02
N LYS A 13 3.76 2.74 15.23
CA LYS A 13 3.02 2.06 14.17
C LYS A 13 1.68 2.77 14.01
N VAL A 14 1.47 3.41 12.85
CA VAL A 14 0.17 3.98 12.50
C VAL A 14 -0.73 2.93 11.85
N TRP A 15 -1.94 2.80 12.38
CA TRP A 15 -3.01 1.97 11.83
C TRP A 15 -4.12 2.90 11.34
N MET A 16 -4.16 3.10 10.02
CA MET A 16 -5.13 3.97 9.35
C MET A 16 -6.40 3.20 8.97
N THR A 17 -7.50 3.94 8.79
CA THR A 17 -8.71 3.52 8.08
C THR A 17 -8.65 3.95 6.61
N ASP A 18 -9.60 3.52 5.77
CA ASP A 18 -9.68 4.02 4.39
C ASP A 18 -10.04 5.51 4.31
N ALA A 19 -10.85 6.02 5.25
CA ALA A 19 -11.16 7.45 5.33
C ALA A 19 -9.91 8.31 5.62
N GLU A 20 -9.04 7.85 6.52
CA GLU A 20 -7.78 8.53 6.85
C GLU A 20 -6.76 8.41 5.71
N LEU A 21 -6.74 7.27 5.00
CA LEU A 21 -5.95 7.14 3.78
C LEU A 21 -6.43 8.12 2.70
N ASP A 22 -7.73 8.30 2.55
CA ASP A 22 -8.31 9.28 1.62
C ASP A 22 -8.00 10.72 2.02
N GLU A 23 -8.00 11.05 3.32
CA GLU A 23 -7.55 12.36 3.82
C GLU A 23 -6.07 12.60 3.47
N LEU A 24 -5.22 11.59 3.68
CA LEU A 24 -3.81 11.67 3.29
C LEU A 24 -3.64 11.89 1.79
N ARG A 25 -4.45 11.24 0.95
CA ARG A 25 -4.46 11.45 -0.51
C ARG A 25 -4.87 12.87 -0.89
N ARG A 26 -5.92 13.41 -0.26
CA ARG A 26 -6.39 14.79 -0.53
C ARG A 26 -5.33 15.83 -0.19
N ALA A 27 -4.51 15.57 0.83
CA ALA A 27 -3.42 16.45 1.22
C ALA A 27 -2.18 16.37 0.30
N ALA A 28 -2.15 15.44 -0.67
CA ALA A 28 -1.02 15.31 -1.59
C ALA A 28 -0.83 16.56 -2.45
N ALA A 29 0.41 17.06 -2.53
CA ALA A 29 0.70 18.33 -3.20
C ALA A 29 0.63 18.26 -4.74
N SER A 30 0.63 17.06 -5.32
CA SER A 30 0.59 16.84 -6.76
C SER A 30 0.01 15.47 -7.09
N HIS A 31 -0.35 15.26 -8.36
CA HIS A 31 -0.82 13.94 -8.84
C HIS A 31 0.25 12.85 -8.67
N ARG A 32 1.53 13.18 -8.87
CA ARG A 32 2.64 12.25 -8.61
C ARG A 32 2.70 11.84 -7.14
N ASP A 33 2.53 12.80 -6.24
CA ASP A 33 2.59 12.57 -4.81
C ASP A 33 1.36 11.76 -4.34
N ASP A 34 0.16 11.99 -4.90
CA ASP A 34 -1.01 11.13 -4.68
C ASP A 34 -0.76 9.69 -5.19
N LEU A 35 -0.19 9.54 -6.38
CA LEU A 35 0.18 8.21 -6.90
C LEU A 35 1.13 7.45 -5.98
N VAL A 36 2.07 8.12 -5.31
CA VAL A 36 2.92 7.49 -4.28
C VAL A 36 2.08 6.93 -3.14
N ILE A 37 1.09 7.69 -2.65
CA ILE A 37 0.17 7.23 -1.61
C ILE A 37 -0.66 6.05 -2.11
N GLN A 38 -1.18 6.13 -3.34
CA GLN A 38 -2.01 5.08 -3.94
C GLN A 38 -1.24 3.75 -4.10
N LEU A 39 -0.03 3.82 -4.65
CA LEU A 39 0.84 2.65 -4.86
C LEU A 39 1.21 1.99 -3.53
N GLY A 40 1.43 2.76 -2.47
CA GLY A 40 1.67 2.21 -1.14
C GLY A 40 0.41 1.63 -0.49
N GLY A 41 -0.70 2.37 -0.52
CA GLY A 41 -1.92 2.08 0.24
C GLY A 41 -2.87 1.09 -0.41
N TYR A 42 -2.97 1.06 -1.74
CA TYR A 42 -3.91 0.19 -2.48
C TYR A 42 -3.23 -0.93 -3.27
N VAL A 43 -1.95 -0.76 -3.64
CA VAL A 43 -1.18 -1.82 -4.33
C VAL A 43 -0.18 -2.51 -3.38
N GLY A 44 0.07 -1.91 -2.21
CA GLY A 44 0.97 -2.46 -1.21
C GLY A 44 2.44 -2.39 -1.61
N LEU A 45 2.85 -1.45 -2.47
CA LEU A 45 4.26 -1.31 -2.84
C LEU A 45 5.10 -0.82 -1.65
N ARG A 46 6.33 -1.30 -1.57
CA ARG A 46 7.35 -0.75 -0.66
C ARG A 46 7.96 0.50 -1.29
N ALA A 47 8.50 1.41 -0.47
CA ALA A 47 9.08 2.65 -0.95
C ALA A 47 10.16 2.48 -2.04
N PHE A 48 10.96 1.40 -1.99
CA PHE A 48 11.98 1.11 -3.01
C PHE A 48 11.42 0.41 -4.26
N GLU A 49 10.21 -0.14 -4.20
CA GLU A 49 9.52 -0.76 -5.35
C GLU A 49 8.88 0.32 -6.23
N VAL A 50 8.43 1.45 -5.65
CA VAL A 50 7.75 2.55 -6.35
C VAL A 50 8.57 3.12 -7.54
N PRO A 51 9.87 3.44 -7.39
CA PRO A 51 10.68 3.97 -8.49
C PRO A 51 10.89 3.02 -9.67
N GLN A 52 10.64 1.72 -9.48
CA GLN A 52 10.85 0.71 -10.52
C GLN A 52 9.66 0.60 -11.47
N ILE A 53 8.54 1.24 -11.16
CA ILE A 53 7.30 1.09 -11.91
C ILE A 53 7.32 1.97 -13.16
N CYS A 54 7.11 1.35 -14.32
CA CYS A 54 7.00 1.99 -15.62
C CYS A 54 5.63 1.64 -16.23
N PRO A 55 5.12 2.41 -17.20
CA PRO A 55 3.83 2.10 -17.84
C PRO A 55 3.77 0.68 -18.42
N LYS A 56 4.89 0.15 -18.96
CA LYS A 56 4.97 -1.24 -19.47
C LYS A 56 4.68 -2.33 -18.43
N HIS A 57 4.77 -2.01 -17.14
CA HIS A 57 4.57 -2.95 -16.03
C HIS A 57 3.09 -3.14 -15.69
N VAL A 58 2.20 -2.27 -16.16
CA VAL A 58 0.75 -2.46 -16.08
C VAL A 58 0.34 -3.54 -17.08
N LYS A 59 -0.37 -4.57 -16.60
CA LYS A 59 -0.85 -5.69 -17.40
C LYS A 59 -2.34 -5.90 -17.16
N ARG A 60 -3.12 -5.92 -18.23
CA ARG A 60 -4.50 -6.41 -18.20
C ARG A 60 -4.48 -7.94 -18.26
N THR A 61 -5.26 -8.58 -17.41
CA THR A 61 -5.42 -10.05 -17.40
C THR A 61 -6.25 -10.52 -18.59
N GLU A 62 -6.17 -11.82 -18.89
CA GLU A 62 -6.87 -12.43 -20.03
C GLU A 62 -8.39 -12.34 -19.94
N ASP A 63 -8.94 -12.21 -18.72
CA ASP A 63 -10.36 -12.00 -18.48
C ASP A 63 -10.87 -10.62 -18.94
N GLY A 64 -9.96 -9.67 -19.20
CA GLY A 64 -10.31 -8.32 -19.62
C GLY A 64 -10.79 -7.40 -18.49
N ASP A 65 -11.03 -7.88 -17.27
CA ASP A 65 -11.65 -7.06 -16.22
C ASP A 65 -10.68 -6.71 -15.09
N HIS A 66 -9.55 -7.40 -15.00
CA HIS A 66 -8.56 -7.14 -13.94
C HIS A 66 -7.21 -6.66 -14.47
N TYR A 67 -6.48 -6.00 -13.57
CA TYR A 67 -5.13 -5.53 -13.82
C TYR A 67 -4.14 -6.12 -12.81
N ARG A 68 -2.91 -6.27 -13.27
CA ARG A 68 -1.73 -6.61 -12.46
C ARG A 68 -0.66 -5.57 -12.70
N LEU A 69 0.11 -5.28 -11.66
CA LEU A 69 1.30 -4.46 -11.75
C LEU A 69 2.54 -5.32 -11.50
N ARG A 70 3.36 -5.48 -12.53
CA ARG A 70 4.65 -6.17 -12.42
C ARG A 70 5.61 -5.34 -11.58
N VAL A 71 6.01 -5.86 -10.43
CA VAL A 71 7.12 -5.32 -9.62
C VAL A 71 8.40 -6.05 -10.04
N PRO A 72 9.38 -5.36 -10.68
CA PRO A 72 10.58 -6.02 -11.21
C PRO A 72 11.44 -6.66 -10.13
N GLU A 73 11.76 -5.92 -9.07
CA GLU A 73 12.62 -6.40 -7.98
C GLU A 73 11.95 -6.12 -6.63
N GLY A 74 11.49 -7.17 -5.97
CA GLY A 74 10.93 -7.11 -4.62
C GLY A 74 12.00 -6.97 -3.53
N LYS A 75 11.64 -7.30 -2.29
CA LYS A 75 12.64 -7.34 -1.20
C LYS A 75 13.49 -8.60 -1.35
N ASP A 76 14.80 -8.43 -1.43
CA ASP A 76 15.74 -9.53 -1.43
C ASP A 76 16.19 -9.87 -0.01
N THR A 77 15.86 -11.06 0.48
CA THR A 77 16.39 -11.61 1.74
C THR A 77 17.52 -12.62 1.50
N THR A 78 17.91 -12.83 0.25
CA THR A 78 18.81 -13.90 -0.21
C THR A 78 20.09 -13.41 -0.89
N GLY A 79 20.16 -12.13 -1.31
CA GLY A 79 21.34 -11.50 -1.91
C GLY A 79 21.48 -11.66 -3.42
N ASN A 80 20.43 -12.10 -4.14
CA ASN A 80 20.41 -12.34 -5.59
C ASN A 80 19.51 -11.38 -6.40
N GLY A 81 19.15 -10.23 -5.85
CA GLY A 81 18.09 -9.38 -6.40
C GLY A 81 16.71 -9.85 -5.93
N GLY A 82 15.83 -8.91 -5.62
CA GLY A 82 14.53 -9.23 -5.04
C GLY A 82 13.66 -10.06 -5.96
N LYS A 83 12.83 -10.95 -5.41
CA LYS A 83 11.94 -11.76 -6.24
C LYS A 83 10.90 -10.85 -6.92
N PRO A 84 10.70 -10.95 -8.24
CA PRO A 84 9.61 -10.25 -8.90
C PRO A 84 8.26 -10.75 -8.39
N ARG A 85 7.26 -9.87 -8.42
CA ARG A 85 5.87 -10.23 -8.11
C ARG A 85 4.90 -9.47 -8.99
N ASP A 86 3.71 -10.04 -9.16
CA ASP A 86 2.60 -9.37 -9.82
C ASP A 86 1.60 -8.93 -8.76
N ALA A 87 1.62 -7.64 -8.43
CA ALA A 87 0.67 -7.06 -7.49
C ALA A 87 -0.71 -6.97 -8.15
N TYR A 88 -1.77 -7.11 -7.36
CA TYR A 88 -3.11 -6.75 -7.83
C TYR A 88 -3.17 -5.23 -8.01
N LEU A 89 -3.59 -4.77 -9.18
CA LEU A 89 -3.74 -3.35 -9.47
C LEU A 89 -5.24 -3.02 -9.53
N PRO A 90 -5.77 -2.26 -8.56
CA PRO A 90 -7.16 -1.82 -8.62
C PRO A 90 -7.42 -0.96 -9.87
N PRO A 91 -8.59 -1.09 -10.53
CA PRO A 91 -8.91 -0.34 -11.74
C PRO A 91 -8.78 1.19 -11.59
N ASP A 92 -9.15 1.73 -10.43
CA ASP A 92 -9.06 3.18 -10.19
C ASP A 92 -7.60 3.66 -10.17
N VAL A 93 -6.70 2.88 -9.55
CA VAL A 93 -5.26 3.17 -9.52
C VAL A 93 -4.65 3.02 -10.92
N GLU A 94 -5.09 2.03 -11.70
CA GLU A 94 -4.69 1.89 -13.10
C GLU A 94 -5.08 3.13 -13.92
N GLY A 95 -6.32 3.58 -13.78
CA GLY A 95 -6.82 4.76 -14.47
C GLY A 95 -6.05 6.03 -14.09
N ASP A 96 -5.66 6.18 -12.83
CA ASP A 96 -4.86 7.31 -12.35
C ASP A 96 -3.41 7.27 -12.85
N ILE A 97 -2.80 6.08 -12.94
CA ILE A 97 -1.48 5.88 -13.58
C ILE A 97 -1.57 6.24 -15.06
N HIS A 98 -2.58 5.74 -15.77
CA HIS A 98 -2.78 6.02 -17.18
C HIS A 98 -3.00 7.52 -17.44
N ARG A 99 -3.79 8.20 -16.60
CA ARG A 99 -4.02 9.65 -16.73
C ARG A 99 -2.73 10.44 -16.52
N TYR A 100 -1.96 10.11 -15.49
CA TYR A 100 -0.71 10.79 -15.18
C TYR A 100 0.35 10.60 -16.28
N THR A 101 0.53 9.36 -16.73
CA THR A 101 1.52 9.03 -17.76
C THR A 101 1.23 9.75 -19.07
N ASN A 102 -0.04 9.89 -19.46
CA ASN A 102 -0.42 10.70 -20.62
C ASN A 102 -0.23 12.20 -20.40
N ALA A 103 -0.53 12.71 -19.20
CA ALA A 103 -0.40 14.14 -18.90
C ALA A 103 1.06 14.60 -18.89
N GLU A 104 1.97 13.75 -18.42
CA GLU A 104 3.40 14.02 -18.28
C GLU A 104 4.25 13.46 -19.45
N ASP A 105 3.62 12.90 -20.49
CA ASP A 105 4.26 12.30 -21.67
C ASP A 105 5.33 11.22 -21.30
N ILE A 106 5.02 10.39 -20.32
CA ILE A 106 5.93 9.35 -19.80
C ILE A 106 5.94 8.15 -20.73
N ASN A 107 7.11 7.81 -21.27
CA ASN A 107 7.24 6.67 -22.17
C ASN A 107 7.18 5.32 -21.43
N SER A 108 6.96 4.23 -22.16
CA SER A 108 6.72 2.91 -21.56
C SER A 108 7.89 2.35 -20.71
N TYR A 109 9.10 2.87 -20.87
CA TYR A 109 10.32 2.44 -20.18
C TYR A 109 10.79 3.45 -19.12
N GLU A 110 10.16 4.61 -19.02
CA GLU A 110 10.42 5.61 -18.00
C GLU A 110 9.68 5.28 -16.70
N PRO A 111 10.28 5.55 -15.53
CA PRO A 111 9.59 5.46 -14.26
C PRO A 111 8.38 6.38 -14.21
N VAL A 112 7.23 5.87 -13.77
CA VAL A 112 6.03 6.67 -13.46
C VAL A 112 6.34 7.64 -12.32
N VAL A 113 7.15 7.20 -11.35
CA VAL A 113 7.64 8.04 -10.25
C VAL A 113 9.16 8.06 -10.30
N ASP A 114 9.73 9.04 -11.01
CA ASP A 114 11.18 9.25 -11.09
C ASP A 114 11.73 9.89 -9.81
N LEU A 115 11.78 9.10 -8.74
CA LEU A 115 12.33 9.48 -7.44
C LEU A 115 13.23 8.35 -6.91
N THR A 116 14.13 8.69 -6.00
CA THR A 116 14.82 7.66 -5.21
C THR A 116 13.90 7.09 -4.14
N GLU A 117 14.26 5.94 -3.54
CA GLU A 117 13.55 5.40 -2.36
C GLU A 117 13.41 6.45 -1.24
N ARG A 118 14.46 7.25 -1.01
CA ARG A 118 14.41 8.38 -0.06
C ARG A 118 13.41 9.43 -0.50
N GLY A 119 13.41 9.81 -1.78
CA GLY A 119 12.44 10.76 -2.33
C GLY A 119 10.99 10.30 -2.14
N VAL A 120 10.70 9.01 -2.32
CA VAL A 120 9.38 8.42 -2.05
C VAL A 120 9.01 8.56 -0.56
N ARG A 121 9.93 8.24 0.36
CA ARG A 121 9.70 8.43 1.81
C ARG A 121 9.44 9.88 2.16
N ASP A 122 10.20 10.80 1.57
CA ASP A 122 10.06 12.23 1.82
C ASP A 122 8.72 12.77 1.27
N VAL A 123 8.22 12.25 0.15
CA VAL A 123 6.87 12.54 -0.34
C VAL A 123 5.82 12.14 0.70
N VAL A 124 5.86 10.91 1.19
CA VAL A 124 4.88 10.44 2.20
C VAL A 124 4.93 11.32 3.45
N LYS A 125 6.13 11.66 3.94
CA LYS A 125 6.31 12.52 5.11
C LYS A 125 5.72 13.91 4.89
N ARG A 126 5.99 14.57 3.77
CA ARG A 126 5.45 15.91 3.48
C ARG A 126 3.93 15.87 3.31
N THR A 127 3.40 14.85 2.66
CA THR A 127 1.95 14.68 2.51
C THR A 127 1.28 14.46 3.87
N ALA A 128 1.92 13.71 4.77
CA ALA A 128 1.47 13.49 6.13
C ALA A 128 1.51 14.77 6.99
N GLU A 129 2.57 15.57 6.89
CA GLU A 129 2.65 16.89 7.54
C GLU A 129 1.51 17.81 7.07
N ARG A 130 1.24 17.85 5.76
CA ARG A 130 0.11 18.61 5.18
C ARG A 130 -1.24 18.09 5.67
N ALA A 131 -1.43 16.78 5.73
CA ALA A 131 -2.66 16.19 6.23
C ALA A 131 -2.92 16.60 7.69
N ALA A 132 -1.89 16.61 8.54
CA ALA A 132 -2.01 17.08 9.92
C ALA A 132 -2.43 18.56 10.01
N GLU A 133 -1.87 19.41 9.15
CA GLU A 133 -2.22 20.83 9.08
C GLU A 133 -3.66 21.05 8.57
N GLU A 134 -4.09 20.29 7.57
CA GLU A 134 -5.40 20.44 6.92
C GLU A 134 -6.55 19.86 7.77
N THR A 135 -6.32 18.75 8.48
CA THR A 135 -7.34 18.09 9.33
C THR A 135 -7.32 18.57 10.78
N GLY A 136 -6.19 19.10 11.25
CA GLY A 136 -5.93 19.38 12.66
C GLY A 136 -5.64 18.13 13.49
N ASP A 137 -5.46 16.96 12.86
CA ASP A 137 -5.07 15.72 13.53
C ASP A 137 -3.55 15.52 13.46
N ASP A 138 -2.88 15.76 14.57
CA ASP A 138 -1.42 15.65 14.70
C ASP A 138 -0.92 14.20 14.52
N ASP A 139 -1.78 13.18 14.64
CA ASP A 139 -1.39 11.78 14.47
C ASP A 139 -0.87 11.50 13.05
N PHE A 140 -1.35 12.26 12.05
CA PHE A 140 -0.84 12.16 10.68
C PHE A 140 0.68 12.35 10.61
N ARG A 141 1.29 13.16 11.49
CA ARG A 141 2.75 13.41 11.47
C ARG A 141 3.59 12.15 11.71
N TYR A 142 2.99 11.09 12.25
CA TYR A 142 3.66 9.81 12.46
C TYR A 142 3.57 8.86 11.26
N VAL A 143 2.76 9.19 10.23
CA VAL A 143 2.58 8.35 9.05
C VAL A 143 3.86 8.26 8.23
N SER A 144 4.23 7.02 7.89
CA SER A 144 5.37 6.69 7.04
C SER A 144 4.97 5.81 5.85
N SER A 145 5.87 5.65 4.90
CA SER A 145 5.68 4.74 3.75
C SER A 145 5.38 3.28 4.17
N HIS A 146 5.84 2.85 5.35
CA HIS A 146 5.55 1.51 5.84
C HIS A 146 4.09 1.36 6.29
N ASP A 147 3.49 2.44 6.76
CA ASP A 147 2.11 2.45 7.27
C ASP A 147 1.10 2.41 6.11
N LEU A 148 1.45 2.93 4.94
CA LEU A 148 0.67 2.71 3.70
C LEU A 148 0.53 1.22 3.40
N ARG A 149 1.66 0.49 3.42
CA ARG A 149 1.66 -0.96 3.22
C ARG A 149 0.96 -1.70 4.37
N ARG A 150 0.99 -1.16 5.59
CA ARG A 150 0.22 -1.69 6.72
C ARG A 150 -1.27 -1.57 6.48
N ARG A 151 -1.76 -0.39 6.05
CA ARG A 151 -3.16 -0.18 5.69
C ARG A 151 -3.59 -1.12 4.56
N TYR A 152 -2.78 -1.27 3.52
CA TYR A 152 -3.03 -2.24 2.44
C TYR A 152 -3.29 -3.65 2.99
N ALA A 153 -2.39 -4.16 3.83
CA ALA A 153 -2.50 -5.50 4.39
C ALA A 153 -3.69 -5.63 5.33
N GLN A 154 -3.90 -4.65 6.22
CA GLN A 154 -5.01 -4.65 7.17
C GLN A 154 -6.35 -4.66 6.46
N ARG A 155 -6.54 -3.80 5.45
CA ARG A 155 -7.76 -3.79 4.66
C ARG A 155 -8.05 -5.17 4.08
N LEU A 156 -7.09 -5.76 3.38
CA LEU A 156 -7.35 -7.04 2.73
C LEU A 156 -7.55 -8.19 3.72
N LEU A 157 -6.81 -8.24 4.82
CA LEU A 157 -6.82 -9.39 5.73
C LEU A 157 -7.88 -9.30 6.82
N VAL A 158 -8.15 -8.09 7.31
CA VAL A 158 -9.02 -7.83 8.46
C VAL A 158 -10.37 -7.32 8.00
N ASP A 159 -10.38 -6.26 7.17
CA ASP A 159 -11.63 -5.59 6.81
C ASP A 159 -12.38 -6.38 5.72
N GLU A 160 -11.67 -6.86 4.69
CA GLU A 160 -12.22 -7.61 3.54
C GLU A 160 -12.08 -9.14 3.68
N GLN A 161 -11.42 -9.60 4.74
CA GLN A 161 -11.20 -11.03 5.06
C GLN A 161 -10.69 -11.89 3.89
N VAL A 162 -9.91 -11.30 2.98
CA VAL A 162 -9.32 -12.00 1.84
C VAL A 162 -8.40 -13.09 2.34
N ASN A 163 -8.47 -14.27 1.70
CA ASN A 163 -7.64 -15.41 2.06
C ASN A 163 -6.15 -15.00 2.17
N PRO A 164 -5.49 -15.22 3.32
CA PRO A 164 -4.11 -14.78 3.53
C PRO A 164 -3.13 -15.29 2.48
N ARG A 165 -3.34 -16.48 1.90
CA ARG A 165 -2.47 -17.00 0.82
C ARG A 165 -2.57 -16.15 -0.45
N VAL A 166 -3.75 -15.62 -0.75
CA VAL A 166 -3.95 -14.70 -1.88
C VAL A 166 -3.21 -13.39 -1.60
N VAL A 167 -3.39 -12.81 -0.41
CA VAL A 167 -2.70 -11.56 -0.01
C VAL A 167 -1.18 -11.73 0.00
N MET A 168 -0.68 -12.86 0.50
CA MET A 168 0.75 -13.21 0.47
C MET A 168 1.29 -13.26 -0.96
N GLN A 169 0.57 -13.91 -1.87
CA GLN A 169 0.96 -14.05 -3.28
C GLN A 169 1.05 -12.68 -3.96
N VAL A 170 0.02 -11.84 -3.85
CA VAL A 170 0.00 -10.54 -4.56
C VAL A 170 0.87 -9.50 -3.87
N GLY A 171 0.98 -9.54 -2.54
CA GLY A 171 1.76 -8.57 -1.77
C GLY A 171 3.24 -8.89 -1.64
N GLY A 172 3.66 -10.13 -1.94
CA GLY A 172 5.06 -10.55 -1.81
C GLY A 172 5.49 -10.75 -0.36
N TRP A 173 4.73 -11.57 0.36
CA TRP A 173 5.12 -12.12 1.67
C TRP A 173 5.44 -13.60 1.52
N ASP A 174 6.64 -14.02 1.92
CA ASP A 174 7.11 -15.40 1.76
C ASP A 174 6.59 -16.36 2.86
N SER A 175 5.99 -15.86 3.94
CA SER A 175 5.49 -16.72 5.05
C SER A 175 4.36 -16.07 5.85
N PHE A 176 3.60 -16.92 6.57
CA PHE A 176 2.59 -16.46 7.52
C PHE A 176 3.19 -15.64 8.67
N GLN A 177 4.39 -15.99 9.14
CA GLN A 177 5.09 -15.19 10.16
C GLN A 177 5.40 -13.76 9.68
N ALA A 178 5.59 -13.56 8.38
CA ALA A 178 5.83 -12.24 7.81
C ALA A 178 4.55 -11.40 7.66
N ILE A 179 3.38 -12.04 7.60
CA ILE A 179 2.08 -11.35 7.47
C ILE A 179 1.35 -11.22 8.81
N GLU A 180 1.67 -12.06 9.79
CA GLU A 180 1.14 -12.03 11.16
C GLU A 180 1.17 -10.64 11.82
N PRO A 181 2.23 -9.82 11.68
CA PRO A 181 2.24 -8.47 12.27
C PRO A 181 1.18 -7.51 11.74
N TYR A 182 0.49 -7.88 10.64
CA TYR A 182 -0.60 -7.11 10.04
C TYR A 182 -1.98 -7.64 10.44
N LEU A 183 -2.04 -8.80 11.11
CA LEU A 183 -3.25 -9.38 11.67
C LEU A 183 -3.39 -8.87 13.10
N ASN A 184 -4.44 -8.09 13.37
CA ASN A 184 -4.86 -7.89 14.76
C ASN A 184 -5.43 -9.20 15.28
N ALA A 185 -5.25 -9.50 16.58
CA ALA A 185 -6.02 -10.57 17.20
C ALA A 185 -7.52 -10.22 17.09
N PRO A 186 -8.36 -11.15 16.58
CA PRO A 186 -9.79 -10.89 16.46
C PRO A 186 -10.40 -10.75 17.86
N THR A 187 -11.35 -9.82 18.03
CA THR A 187 -12.11 -9.72 19.29
C THR A 187 -13.09 -10.90 19.38
N PRO A 188 -13.58 -11.27 20.58
CA PRO A 188 -14.57 -12.34 20.72
C PRO A 188 -15.82 -12.14 19.84
N GLU A 189 -16.25 -10.89 19.61
CA GLU A 189 -17.38 -10.57 18.73
C GLU A 189 -17.09 -10.92 17.27
N VAL A 190 -15.91 -10.55 16.76
CA VAL A 190 -15.47 -10.90 15.40
C VAL A 190 -15.34 -12.42 15.24
N VAL A 191 -14.89 -13.11 16.29
CA VAL A 191 -14.84 -14.58 16.29
C VAL A 191 -16.25 -15.17 16.18
N ASN A 192 -17.22 -14.66 16.93
CA ASN A 192 -18.60 -15.18 16.88
C ASN A 192 -19.25 -14.92 15.51
N GLU A 193 -19.14 -13.69 14.98
CA GLU A 193 -19.66 -13.31 13.66
C GLU A 193 -19.09 -14.20 12.55
N ALA A 194 -17.78 -14.46 12.58
CA ALA A 194 -17.14 -15.35 11.60
C ALA A 194 -17.66 -16.80 11.65
N PHE A 195 -18.02 -17.30 12.84
CA PHE A 195 -18.59 -18.65 12.98
C PHE A 195 -20.07 -18.69 12.55
N GLU A 196 -20.82 -17.61 12.76
CA GLU A 196 -22.19 -17.44 12.26
C GLU A 196 -22.22 -17.37 10.72
N GLU A 197 -21.36 -16.55 10.11
CA GLU A 197 -21.25 -16.43 8.65
C GLU A 197 -20.81 -17.73 7.97
N ALA A 198 -19.95 -18.51 8.65
CA ALA A 198 -19.54 -19.82 8.18
C ALA A 198 -20.64 -20.90 8.33
N GLY A 199 -21.78 -20.57 8.94
CA GLY A 199 -22.88 -21.50 9.19
C GLY A 199 -22.50 -22.64 10.16
N LEU A 200 -21.59 -22.36 11.09
CA LEU A 200 -21.09 -23.33 12.08
C LEU A 200 -21.80 -23.25 13.44
N VAL A 201 -22.73 -22.31 13.59
CA VAL A 201 -23.60 -22.09 14.76
C VAL A 201 -25.01 -21.71 14.33
#